data_AF-F0GIJ5-F1
#
_entry.id   AF-F0GIJ5-F1
#
_cell.length_a   1.000
_cell.length_b   1.000
_cell.length_c   1.000
_cell.angle_alpha   90.00
_cell.angle_beta   90.00
_cell.angle_gamma   90.00
#
_symmetry.space_group_name_H-M   'P 1'
#
loop_
_entity.id
_entity.type
_entity.pdbx_description
1 polymer ?
#
loop_
_entity_poly.entity_id
_entity_poly.type
_entity_poly.pdbx_seq_one_letter_code
_entity_poly.pdbx_strand_id
1 'polypeptide(L)'
;MTIMAKQQVQAIETQAATQSDFTQLLEREFRPKTDQARAAVEHAVQTLAEQALSQSITISDDAYKSIAAIIAQIDRKLSEQINLILHHDDYQALESAWRGLNHLVSNTETDEHLKIRVMDVSKAELHRTMRRYKGLAWDQSPLFKQIYEQEYGQLGGEPYGCIVADYYFDHTPPDVDLLGSIAKVAAAAHTPFVTGAAPSVLQMESWQELANPRDLTKIFTQNLEYTAWNSLRNTEDARYVGLAMPRFLARLPYGAKTNPVDQFDFEEDTNGSDHSRYGWANAAYAMGVNINRSFKQYGWCSLIRGVESGGTVDNLPCHTFPTDDGGIDMKCPTEIA
;
A
#
# COMPACT_ATOMS: atom_id res chain seq x y z
N MET A 1 3.04 38.00 -39.97
CA MET A 1 4.42 38.21 -39.45
C MET A 1 4.65 39.58 -38.82
N THR A 2 3.96 40.65 -39.23
CA THR A 2 4.25 42.04 -38.76
C THR A 2 3.76 42.38 -37.34
N ILE A 3 2.75 41.66 -36.81
CA ILE A 3 2.17 41.94 -35.49
C ILE A 3 3.01 41.32 -34.35
N MET A 4 3.54 40.10 -34.56
CA MET A 4 4.42 39.45 -33.58
C MET A 4 5.77 40.14 -33.44
N ALA A 5 6.31 40.70 -34.54
CA ALA A 5 7.54 41.48 -34.49
C ALA A 5 7.38 42.79 -33.68
N LYS A 6 6.22 43.45 -33.75
CA LYS A 6 5.94 44.67 -32.96
C LYS A 6 5.76 44.38 -31.47
N GLN A 7 5.12 43.26 -31.10
CA GLN A 7 4.97 42.86 -29.69
C GLN A 7 6.31 42.44 -29.06
N GLN A 8 7.20 41.79 -29.83
CA GLN A 8 8.56 41.48 -29.35
C GLN A 8 9.41 42.74 -29.13
N VAL A 9 9.37 43.71 -30.05
CA VAL A 9 10.13 44.97 -29.90
C VAL A 9 9.62 45.78 -28.69
N GLN A 10 8.30 45.82 -28.49
CA GLN A 10 7.69 46.58 -27.39
C GLN A 10 7.94 45.92 -26.02
N ALA A 11 8.00 44.59 -25.94
CA ALA A 11 8.40 43.88 -24.71
C ALA A 11 9.89 44.08 -24.36
N ILE A 12 10.76 44.11 -25.37
CA ILE A 12 12.21 44.36 -25.19
C ILE A 12 12.47 45.82 -24.76
N GLU A 13 11.76 46.79 -25.35
CA GLU A 13 11.87 48.21 -24.94
C GLU A 13 11.37 48.44 -23.51
N THR A 14 10.30 47.75 -23.09
CA THR A 14 9.76 47.89 -21.73
C THR A 14 10.69 47.27 -20.69
N GLN A 15 11.33 46.14 -20.98
CA GLN A 15 12.33 45.52 -20.10
C GLN A 15 13.62 46.34 -19.99
N ALA A 16 14.10 46.93 -21.08
CA ALA A 16 15.28 47.79 -21.10
C ALA A 16 15.06 49.11 -20.32
N ALA A 17 13.86 49.69 -20.40
CA ALA A 17 13.49 50.88 -19.65
C ALA A 17 13.44 50.63 -18.13
N THR A 18 12.91 49.49 -17.69
CA THR A 18 12.86 49.12 -16.26
C THR A 18 14.24 48.81 -15.66
N GLN A 19 15.16 48.22 -16.44
CA GLN A 19 16.55 48.01 -15.99
C GLN A 19 17.30 49.34 -15.84
N SER A 20 17.14 50.26 -16.80
CA SER A 20 17.74 51.60 -16.75
C SER A 20 17.30 52.39 -15.51
N ASP A 21 16.02 52.36 -15.17
CA ASP A 21 15.45 53.10 -14.04
C ASP A 21 15.92 52.53 -12.68
N PHE A 22 16.02 51.20 -12.59
CA PHE A 22 16.56 50.51 -11.42
C PHE A 22 18.04 50.83 -11.16
N THR A 23 18.86 50.83 -12.22
CA THR A 23 20.28 51.19 -12.13
C THR A 23 20.47 52.65 -11.68
N GLN A 24 19.61 53.57 -12.15
CA GLN A 24 19.66 54.98 -11.74
C GLN A 24 19.30 55.20 -10.26
N LEU A 25 18.36 54.40 -9.73
CA LEU A 25 18.00 54.44 -8.30
C LEU A 25 19.13 53.93 -7.40
N LEU A 26 19.86 52.89 -7.83
CA LEU A 26 21.01 52.34 -7.10
C LEU A 26 22.19 53.32 -7.01
N GLU A 27 22.46 54.05 -8.10
CA GLU A 27 23.50 55.08 -8.10
C GLU A 27 23.18 56.24 -7.16
N ARG A 28 21.89 56.62 -7.06
CA ARG A 28 21.44 57.74 -6.25
C ARG A 28 21.61 57.49 -4.75
N GLU A 29 21.32 56.29 -4.29
CA GLU A 29 21.33 55.93 -2.86
C GLU A 29 22.71 55.49 -2.35
N PHE A 30 23.46 54.69 -3.11
CA PHE A 30 24.74 54.13 -2.64
C PHE A 30 25.97 54.96 -3.02
N ARG A 31 25.86 55.86 -4.01
CA ARG A 31 26.93 56.77 -4.48
C ARG A 31 28.32 56.09 -4.61
N PRO A 32 28.44 55.01 -5.40
CA PRO A 32 29.71 54.32 -5.58
C PRO A 32 30.73 55.23 -6.26
N LYS A 33 31.96 55.26 -5.75
CA LYS A 33 33.03 56.18 -6.23
C LYS A 33 33.88 55.59 -7.36
N THR A 34 33.71 54.31 -7.69
CA THR A 34 34.49 53.59 -8.70
C THR A 34 33.59 52.60 -9.47
N ASP A 35 33.91 52.35 -10.74
CA ASP A 35 33.12 51.45 -11.59
C ASP A 35 33.08 50.01 -11.07
N GLN A 36 34.15 49.54 -10.42
CA GLN A 36 34.17 48.23 -9.75
C GLN A 36 33.21 48.16 -8.56
N ALA A 37 33.06 49.25 -7.80
CA ALA A 37 32.12 49.30 -6.67
C ALA A 37 30.66 49.33 -7.16
N ARG A 38 30.39 49.99 -8.29
CA ARG A 38 29.06 49.99 -8.93
C ARG A 38 28.64 48.58 -9.34
N ALA A 39 29.50 47.86 -10.06
CA ALA A 39 29.24 46.49 -10.49
C ALA A 39 29.06 45.52 -9.31
N ALA A 40 29.81 45.71 -8.22
CA ALA A 40 29.67 44.89 -7.01
C ALA A 40 28.34 45.15 -6.28
N VAL A 41 27.86 46.41 -6.22
CA VAL A 41 26.55 46.74 -5.63
C VAL A 41 25.42 46.20 -6.50
N GLU A 42 25.50 46.33 -7.83
CA GLU A 42 24.50 45.75 -8.74
C GLU A 42 24.42 44.23 -8.59
N HIS A 43 25.56 43.53 -8.56
CA HIS A 43 25.58 42.08 -8.36
C HIS A 43 25.07 41.67 -6.98
N ALA A 44 25.45 42.41 -5.91
CA ALA A 44 24.99 42.11 -4.55
C ALA A 44 23.48 42.32 -4.41
N VAL A 45 22.93 43.41 -4.96
CA VAL A 45 21.49 43.67 -4.95
C VAL A 45 20.76 42.68 -5.82
N GLN A 46 21.30 42.28 -6.96
CA GLN A 46 20.71 41.25 -7.80
C GLN A 46 20.67 39.90 -7.09
N THR A 47 21.77 39.49 -6.44
CA THR A 47 21.82 38.25 -5.64
C THR A 47 20.85 38.31 -4.46
N LEU A 48 20.74 39.45 -3.79
CA LEU A 48 19.83 39.66 -2.67
C LEU A 48 18.36 39.71 -3.13
N ALA A 49 18.09 40.29 -4.30
CA ALA A 49 16.78 40.33 -4.92
C ALA A 49 16.36 38.94 -5.40
N GLU A 50 17.27 38.15 -5.97
CA GLU A 50 17.04 36.75 -6.32
C GLU A 50 16.75 35.90 -5.07
N GLN A 51 17.51 36.08 -3.99
CA GLN A 51 17.23 35.41 -2.71
C GLN A 51 15.92 35.89 -2.07
N ALA A 52 15.62 37.19 -2.11
CA ALA A 52 14.37 37.74 -1.58
C ALA A 52 13.16 37.32 -2.42
N LEU A 53 13.25 37.26 -3.75
CA LEU A 53 12.20 36.71 -4.62
C LEU A 53 12.04 35.22 -4.42
N SER A 54 13.12 34.47 -4.17
CA SER A 54 13.01 33.03 -3.90
C SER A 54 12.22 32.71 -2.63
N GLN A 55 12.12 33.68 -1.71
CA GLN A 55 11.37 33.57 -0.45
C GLN A 55 10.09 34.43 -0.39
N SER A 56 9.81 35.28 -1.38
CA SER A 56 8.64 36.16 -1.37
C SER A 56 7.62 35.74 -2.42
N ILE A 57 6.37 35.58 -1.97
CA ILE A 57 5.23 35.40 -2.87
C ILE A 57 5.03 36.74 -3.58
N THR A 58 5.33 36.80 -4.87
CA THR A 58 5.00 37.96 -5.71
C THR A 58 3.48 38.00 -5.87
N ILE A 59 2.83 38.84 -5.07
CA ILE A 59 1.39 39.07 -5.15
C ILE A 59 1.13 39.75 -6.50
N SER A 60 0.44 39.05 -7.38
CA SER A 60 -0.05 39.59 -8.65
C SER A 60 -1.10 40.67 -8.38
N ASP A 61 -1.20 41.68 -9.26
CA ASP A 61 -2.31 42.66 -9.25
C ASP A 61 -3.71 41.99 -9.32
N ASP A 62 -3.77 40.71 -9.70
CA ASP A 62 -4.96 39.87 -9.65
C ASP A 62 -5.03 39.12 -8.30
N ALA A 63 -5.85 39.65 -7.40
CA ALA A 63 -6.09 39.06 -6.08
C ALA A 63 -6.59 37.60 -6.17
N TYR A 64 -7.34 37.23 -7.21
CA TYR A 64 -7.82 35.85 -7.37
C TYR A 64 -6.67 34.89 -7.66
N LYS A 65 -5.73 35.27 -8.54
CA LYS A 65 -4.55 34.44 -8.83
C LYS A 65 -3.64 34.30 -7.61
N SER A 66 -3.50 35.38 -6.83
CA SER A 66 -2.70 35.35 -5.60
C SER A 66 -3.32 34.44 -4.54
N ILE A 67 -4.64 34.48 -4.35
CA ILE A 67 -5.36 33.58 -3.44
C ILE A 67 -5.24 32.12 -3.91
N ALA A 68 -5.46 31.85 -5.21
CA ALA A 68 -5.32 30.51 -5.77
C ALA A 68 -3.88 29.95 -5.59
N ALA A 69 -2.86 30.79 -5.76
CA ALA A 69 -1.47 30.39 -5.54
C ALA A 69 -1.18 30.05 -4.07
N ILE A 70 -1.77 30.80 -3.12
CA ILE A 70 -1.65 30.50 -1.68
C ILE A 70 -2.35 29.19 -1.33
N ILE A 71 -3.57 28.95 -1.86
CA ILE A 71 -4.29 27.68 -1.67
C ILE A 71 -3.44 26.51 -2.20
N ALA A 72 -2.89 26.63 -3.41
CA ALA A 72 -2.03 25.59 -3.98
C ALA A 72 -0.78 25.31 -3.12
N GLN A 73 -0.21 26.33 -2.46
CA GLN A 73 0.89 26.10 -1.51
C GLN A 73 0.45 25.39 -0.24
N ILE A 74 -0.75 25.68 0.26
CA ILE A 74 -1.35 24.98 1.40
C ILE A 74 -1.60 23.52 1.03
N ASP A 75 -2.20 23.25 -0.13
CA ASP A 75 -2.51 21.91 -0.61
C ASP A 75 -1.25 21.09 -0.83
N ARG A 76 -0.17 21.72 -1.33
CA ARG A 76 1.14 21.09 -1.40
C ARG A 76 1.67 20.71 -0.02
N LYS A 77 1.58 21.60 0.97
CA LYS A 77 2.03 21.32 2.34
C LYS A 77 1.21 20.21 3.01
N LEU A 78 -0.11 20.21 2.78
CA LEU A 78 -1.01 19.14 3.24
C LEU A 78 -0.66 17.82 2.57
N SER A 79 -0.43 17.82 1.26
CA SER A 79 -0.03 16.62 0.52
C SER A 79 1.29 16.05 1.02
N GLU A 80 2.32 16.88 1.22
CA GLU A 80 3.60 16.47 1.81
C GLU A 80 3.38 15.80 3.17
N GLN A 81 2.57 16.39 4.04
CA GLN A 81 2.32 15.86 5.38
C GLN A 81 1.45 14.58 5.39
N ILE A 82 0.43 14.52 4.54
CA ILE A 82 -0.49 13.38 4.46
C ILE A 82 0.21 12.17 3.84
N ASN A 83 1.09 12.35 2.85
CA ASN A 83 1.93 11.26 2.34
C ASN A 83 2.74 10.61 3.47
N LEU A 84 3.35 11.40 4.37
CA LEU A 84 4.09 10.86 5.51
C LEU A 84 3.20 10.07 6.48
N ILE A 85 1.95 10.49 6.66
CA ILE A 85 0.99 9.79 7.54
C ILE A 85 0.51 8.48 6.88
N LEU A 86 0.13 8.54 5.60
CA LEU A 86 -0.39 7.39 4.86
C LEU A 86 0.67 6.31 4.61
N HIS A 87 1.93 6.71 4.41
CA HIS A 87 3.04 5.79 4.15
C HIS A 87 3.76 5.33 5.43
N HIS A 88 3.25 5.68 6.61
CA HIS A 88 3.77 5.16 7.87
C HIS A 88 3.35 3.69 8.05
N ASP A 89 4.29 2.83 8.46
CA ASP A 89 4.08 1.37 8.58
C ASP A 89 2.84 1.02 9.42
N ASP A 90 2.65 1.69 10.57
CA ASP A 90 1.47 1.46 11.43
C ASP A 90 0.14 1.79 10.73
N TYR A 91 0.11 2.88 9.95
CA TYR A 91 -1.09 3.29 9.23
C TYR A 91 -1.36 2.32 8.07
N GLN A 92 -0.33 1.94 7.32
CA GLN A 92 -0.46 0.98 6.23
C GLN A 92 -0.88 -0.41 6.72
N ALA A 93 -0.37 -0.87 7.87
CA ALA A 93 -0.80 -2.12 8.48
C ALA A 93 -2.29 -2.09 8.86
N LEU A 94 -2.76 -0.99 9.43
CA LEU A 94 -4.18 -0.82 9.76
C LEU A 94 -5.04 -0.68 8.50
N GLU A 95 -4.62 0.15 7.54
CA GLU A 95 -5.31 0.40 6.28
C GLU A 95 -5.43 -0.90 5.47
N SER A 96 -4.34 -1.66 5.33
CA SER A 96 -4.34 -2.94 4.60
C SER A 96 -5.31 -3.94 5.20
N ALA A 97 -5.37 -4.05 6.53
CA ALA A 97 -6.27 -4.96 7.21
C ALA A 97 -7.74 -4.60 7.00
N TRP A 98 -8.10 -3.34 7.26
CA TRP A 98 -9.48 -2.89 7.10
C TRP A 98 -9.93 -2.82 5.64
N ARG A 99 -9.05 -2.46 4.71
CA ARG A 99 -9.37 -2.50 3.27
C ARG A 99 -9.47 -3.92 2.75
N GLY A 100 -8.62 -4.83 3.22
CA GLY A 100 -8.72 -6.25 2.91
C GLY A 100 -10.05 -6.84 3.40
N LEU A 101 -10.44 -6.53 4.64
CA LEU A 101 -11.75 -6.92 5.18
C LEU A 101 -12.90 -6.28 4.38
N ASN A 102 -12.80 -5.00 4.04
CA ASN A 102 -13.80 -4.32 3.22
C ASN A 102 -13.90 -4.96 1.82
N HIS A 103 -12.78 -5.37 1.23
CA HIS A 103 -12.75 -6.11 -0.03
C HIS A 103 -13.49 -7.44 0.12
N LEU A 104 -13.23 -8.21 1.19
CA LEU A 104 -13.94 -9.47 1.45
C LEU A 104 -15.46 -9.24 1.58
N VAL A 105 -15.89 -8.27 2.38
CA VAL A 105 -17.31 -7.99 2.63
C VAL A 105 -18.01 -7.46 1.38
N SER A 106 -17.42 -6.47 0.70
CA SER A 106 -18.04 -5.81 -0.45
C SER A 106 -18.17 -6.72 -1.68
N ASN A 107 -17.27 -7.69 -1.82
CA ASN A 107 -17.29 -8.66 -2.92
C ASN A 107 -17.97 -9.98 -2.55
N THR A 108 -18.65 -10.04 -1.40
CA THR A 108 -19.36 -11.21 -0.93
C THR A 108 -20.87 -10.95 -0.83
N GLU A 109 -21.67 -11.76 -1.53
CA GLU A 109 -23.13 -11.73 -1.44
C GLU A 109 -23.64 -12.49 -0.20
N THR A 110 -23.66 -11.81 0.94
CA THR A 110 -24.14 -12.37 2.21
C THR A 110 -25.67 -12.56 2.23
N ASP A 111 -26.11 -13.64 2.88
CA ASP A 111 -27.52 -13.98 3.08
C ASP A 111 -27.68 -14.87 4.33
N GLU A 112 -28.81 -15.55 4.49
CA GLU A 112 -29.05 -16.46 5.61
C GLU A 112 -28.05 -17.64 5.65
N HIS A 113 -27.50 -18.05 4.49
CA HIS A 113 -26.59 -19.18 4.35
C HIS A 113 -25.11 -18.77 4.36
N LEU A 114 -24.79 -17.53 4.01
CA LEU A 114 -23.42 -17.03 3.94
C LEU A 114 -23.20 -15.86 4.90
N LYS A 115 -22.46 -16.13 5.98
CA LYS A 115 -22.16 -15.17 7.06
C LYS A 115 -20.66 -14.98 7.19
N ILE A 116 -20.25 -13.74 7.43
CA ILE A 116 -18.87 -13.38 7.77
C ILE A 116 -18.86 -12.96 9.23
N ARG A 117 -18.09 -13.66 10.07
CA ARG A 117 -17.85 -13.29 11.47
C ARG A 117 -16.41 -12.83 11.62
N VAL A 118 -16.22 -11.67 12.24
CA VAL A 118 -14.91 -11.04 12.39
C VAL A 118 -14.49 -11.13 13.85
N MET A 119 -13.24 -11.50 14.08
CA MET A 119 -12.62 -11.53 15.40
C MET A 119 -11.32 -10.75 15.34
N ASP A 120 -11.23 -9.68 16.13
CA ASP A 120 -10.02 -8.90 16.29
C ASP A 120 -9.10 -9.58 17.31
N VAL A 121 -7.97 -10.07 16.83
CA VAL A 121 -6.87 -10.61 17.63
C VAL A 121 -5.58 -10.27 16.90
N SER A 122 -4.55 -9.83 17.64
CA SER A 122 -3.22 -9.67 17.05
C SER A 122 -2.47 -11.00 16.94
N LYS A 123 -1.60 -11.15 15.94
CA LYS A 123 -0.76 -12.36 15.76
C LYS A 123 0.04 -12.69 17.03
N ALA A 124 0.56 -11.67 17.71
CA ALA A 124 1.34 -11.82 18.93
C ALA A 124 0.51 -12.35 20.12
N GLU A 125 -0.72 -11.86 20.27
CA GLU A 125 -1.65 -12.36 21.30
C GLU A 125 -2.13 -13.77 21.00
N LEU A 126 -2.41 -14.08 19.73
CA LEU A 126 -2.76 -15.43 19.31
C LEU A 126 -1.63 -16.41 19.61
N HIS A 127 -0.39 -16.07 19.24
CA HIS A 127 0.79 -16.87 19.55
C HIS A 127 0.96 -17.08 21.06
N ARG A 128 0.87 -16.01 21.86
CA ARG A 128 0.98 -16.10 23.33
C ARG A 128 -0.10 -16.98 23.93
N THR A 129 -1.32 -16.89 23.41
CA THR A 129 -2.46 -17.68 23.87
C THR A 129 -2.26 -19.15 23.51
N MET A 130 -2.02 -19.47 22.25
CA MET A 130 -1.83 -20.86 21.81
C MET A 130 -0.64 -21.54 22.51
N ARG A 131 0.45 -20.80 22.75
CA ARG A 131 1.61 -21.32 23.48
C ARG A 131 1.29 -21.76 24.92
N ARG A 132 0.32 -21.12 25.60
CA ARG A 132 -0.11 -21.51 26.96
C ARG A 132 -0.86 -22.83 26.98
N TYR A 133 -1.54 -23.16 25.88
CA TYR A 133 -2.40 -24.34 25.75
C TYR A 133 -1.75 -25.45 24.92
N LYS A 134 -0.42 -25.47 24.78
CA LYS A 134 0.27 -26.46 23.95
C LYS A 134 0.21 -27.87 24.55
N GLY A 135 0.33 -28.89 23.70
CA GLY A 135 0.43 -30.28 24.14
C GLY A 135 -0.94 -30.90 24.39
N LEU A 136 -1.22 -31.34 25.62
CA LEU A 136 -2.48 -32.01 25.97
C LEU A 136 -3.66 -31.04 26.19
N ALA A 137 -3.40 -29.74 26.36
CA ALA A 137 -4.42 -28.74 26.72
C ALA A 137 -4.90 -27.90 25.52
N TRP A 138 -4.58 -28.30 24.30
CA TRP A 138 -4.83 -27.50 23.09
C TRP A 138 -6.32 -27.32 22.78
N ASP A 139 -7.11 -28.32 23.14
CA ASP A 139 -8.57 -28.35 23.11
C ASP A 139 -9.21 -27.42 24.17
N GLN A 140 -8.45 -26.91 25.13
CA GLN A 140 -8.93 -25.92 26.10
C GLN A 140 -8.61 -24.48 25.69
N SER A 141 -7.94 -24.29 24.55
CA SER A 141 -7.57 -22.96 24.07
C SER A 141 -8.81 -22.12 23.73
N PRO A 142 -8.79 -20.79 23.97
CA PRO A 142 -9.90 -19.90 23.62
C PRO A 142 -10.31 -20.02 22.14
N LEU A 143 -9.33 -20.15 21.25
CA LEU A 143 -9.56 -20.34 19.81
C LEU A 143 -10.34 -21.63 19.53
N PHE A 144 -9.95 -22.75 20.15
CA PHE A 144 -10.66 -24.02 20.00
C PHE A 144 -12.09 -23.92 20.51
N LYS A 145 -12.31 -23.28 21.67
CA LYS A 145 -13.67 -23.12 22.21
C LYS A 145 -14.57 -22.31 21.28
N GLN A 146 -14.06 -21.23 20.71
CA GLN A 146 -14.84 -20.38 19.81
C GLN A 146 -15.14 -21.05 18.47
N ILE A 147 -14.18 -21.78 17.90
CA ILE A 147 -14.34 -22.39 16.57
C ILE A 147 -15.06 -23.74 16.66
N TYR A 148 -14.63 -24.59 17.60
CA TYR A 148 -15.14 -25.94 17.75
C TYR A 148 -16.32 -25.99 18.73
N GLU A 149 -16.12 -25.68 20.01
CA GLU A 149 -17.14 -25.96 21.05
C GLU A 149 -18.43 -25.13 20.88
N GLN A 150 -18.32 -23.85 20.53
CA GLN A 150 -19.47 -22.94 20.46
C GLN A 150 -20.32 -23.14 19.20
N GLU A 151 -19.76 -23.70 18.13
CA GLU A 151 -20.43 -23.82 16.85
C GLU A 151 -20.46 -25.26 16.35
N TYR A 152 -19.31 -25.83 15.96
CA TYR A 152 -19.25 -27.17 15.36
C TYR A 152 -19.70 -28.29 16.32
N GLY A 153 -19.28 -28.22 17.58
CA GLY A 153 -19.63 -29.18 18.63
C GLY A 153 -20.97 -28.90 19.33
N GLN A 154 -21.60 -27.76 19.02
CA GLN A 154 -22.85 -27.33 19.66
C GLN A 154 -24.05 -27.82 18.86
N LEU A 155 -25.03 -28.42 19.55
CA LEU A 155 -26.29 -28.79 18.90
C LEU A 155 -27.04 -27.53 18.42
N GLY A 156 -27.26 -27.44 17.11
CA GLY A 156 -27.88 -26.29 16.47
C GLY A 156 -26.95 -25.09 16.24
N GLY A 157 -25.63 -25.27 16.39
CA GLY A 157 -24.63 -24.27 16.01
C GLY A 157 -24.43 -24.18 14.49
N GLU A 158 -23.64 -23.19 14.07
CA GLU A 158 -23.32 -22.90 12.67
C GLU A 158 -21.83 -23.13 12.41
N PRO A 159 -21.41 -24.32 11.96
CA PRO A 159 -20.01 -24.63 11.68
C PRO A 159 -19.34 -23.59 10.78
N TYR A 160 -18.11 -23.20 11.14
CA TYR A 160 -17.30 -22.33 10.30
C TYR A 160 -16.79 -23.10 9.08
N GLY A 161 -17.08 -22.59 7.88
CA GLY A 161 -16.63 -23.21 6.62
C GLY A 161 -15.16 -22.95 6.31
N CYS A 162 -14.65 -21.76 6.65
CA CYS A 162 -13.25 -21.37 6.43
C CYS A 162 -12.85 -20.29 7.45
N ILE A 163 -11.59 -20.28 7.87
CA ILE A 163 -10.98 -19.19 8.63
C ILE A 163 -10.06 -18.43 7.69
N VAL A 164 -10.31 -17.14 7.52
CA VAL A 164 -9.40 -16.23 6.81
C VAL A 164 -8.69 -15.40 7.87
N ALA A 165 -7.37 -15.48 7.91
CA ALA A 165 -6.55 -14.75 8.87
C ALA A 165 -5.60 -13.79 8.17
N ASP A 166 -5.66 -12.53 8.59
CA ASP A 166 -4.84 -11.47 8.06
C ASP A 166 -3.48 -11.37 8.75
N TYR A 167 -2.71 -12.44 8.58
CA TYR A 167 -1.33 -12.52 9.04
C TYR A 167 -0.43 -12.89 7.88
N TYR A 168 0.86 -12.61 8.07
CA TYR A 168 1.93 -13.08 7.21
C TYR A 168 2.79 -14.04 8.02
N PHE A 169 2.89 -15.29 7.60
CA PHE A 169 3.69 -16.31 8.25
C PHE A 169 5.01 -16.54 7.53
N ASP A 170 6.06 -16.78 8.30
CA ASP A 170 7.39 -17.14 7.82
C ASP A 170 7.85 -18.54 8.27
N HIS A 171 9.08 -18.91 7.93
CA HIS A 171 9.68 -20.20 8.28
C HIS A 171 10.26 -20.23 9.70
N THR A 172 10.16 -19.14 10.48
CA THR A 172 10.77 -19.04 11.80
C THR A 172 10.06 -19.96 12.81
N PRO A 173 10.77 -20.40 13.88
CA PRO A 173 10.18 -21.30 14.87
C PRO A 173 8.88 -20.80 15.53
N PRO A 174 8.71 -19.50 15.90
CA PRO A 174 7.45 -18.99 16.44
C PRO A 174 6.26 -19.14 15.49
N ASP A 175 6.48 -18.86 14.20
CA ASP A 175 5.44 -18.93 13.17
C ASP A 175 5.07 -20.35 12.83
N VAL A 176 6.06 -21.23 12.70
CA VAL A 176 5.85 -22.68 12.53
C VAL A 176 5.09 -23.27 13.71
N ASP A 177 5.41 -22.86 14.94
CA ASP A 177 4.71 -23.32 16.14
C ASP A 177 3.25 -22.86 16.20
N LEU A 178 3.01 -21.59 15.83
CA LEU A 178 1.67 -21.04 15.75
C LEU A 178 0.86 -21.75 14.66
N LEU A 179 1.40 -21.91 13.44
CA LEU A 179 0.74 -22.62 12.35
C LEU A 179 0.43 -24.07 12.73
N GLY A 180 1.37 -24.78 13.37
CA GLY A 180 1.13 -26.15 13.84
C GLY A 180 0.03 -26.23 14.90
N SER A 181 -0.08 -25.22 15.76
CA SER A 181 -1.15 -25.15 16.77
C SER A 181 -2.52 -24.83 16.14
N ILE A 182 -2.57 -23.91 15.18
CA ILE A 182 -3.78 -23.57 14.43
C ILE A 182 -4.22 -24.73 13.54
N ALA A 183 -3.29 -25.43 12.88
CA ALA A 183 -3.57 -26.58 12.03
C ALA A 183 -4.33 -27.66 12.78
N LYS A 184 -4.00 -27.93 14.05
CA LYS A 184 -4.73 -28.87 14.90
C LYS A 184 -6.17 -28.45 15.16
N VAL A 185 -6.39 -27.16 15.46
CA VAL A 185 -7.73 -26.60 15.68
C VAL A 185 -8.55 -26.66 14.39
N ALA A 186 -7.95 -26.25 13.27
CA ALA A 186 -8.54 -26.29 11.94
C ALA A 186 -8.92 -27.71 11.52
N ALA A 187 -8.03 -28.69 11.75
CA ALA A 187 -8.26 -30.09 11.43
C ALA A 187 -9.39 -30.70 12.28
N ALA A 188 -9.47 -30.34 13.56
CA ALA A 188 -10.52 -30.82 14.45
C ALA A 188 -11.90 -30.26 14.09
N ALA A 189 -11.98 -28.98 13.72
CA ALA A 189 -13.23 -28.32 13.34
C ALA A 189 -13.61 -28.53 11.85
N HIS A 190 -12.76 -29.20 11.07
CA HIS A 190 -12.88 -29.30 9.61
C HIS A 190 -12.98 -27.94 8.90
N THR A 191 -12.27 -26.94 9.42
CA THR A 191 -12.32 -25.56 8.95
C THR A 191 -10.93 -25.16 8.43
N PRO A 192 -10.69 -25.16 7.10
CA PRO A 192 -9.43 -24.72 6.54
C PRO A 192 -9.05 -23.30 6.98
N PHE A 193 -7.77 -23.11 7.30
CA PHE A 193 -7.17 -21.86 7.69
C PHE A 193 -6.38 -21.27 6.51
N VAL A 194 -6.85 -20.16 5.97
CA VAL A 194 -6.24 -19.45 4.84
C VAL A 194 -5.64 -18.14 5.33
N THR A 195 -4.36 -17.92 5.04
CA THR A 195 -3.62 -16.74 5.51
C THR A 195 -2.53 -16.35 4.51
N GLY A 196 -1.78 -15.27 4.76
CA GLY A 196 -0.71 -14.80 3.90
C GLY A 196 0.64 -15.46 4.20
N ALA A 197 1.45 -15.71 3.17
CA ALA A 197 2.88 -15.97 3.36
C ALA A 197 3.66 -14.65 3.40
N ALA A 198 4.68 -14.58 4.25
CA ALA A 198 5.67 -13.49 4.21
C ALA A 198 6.73 -13.76 3.11
N PRO A 199 7.34 -12.73 2.48
CA PRO A 199 8.45 -12.92 1.54
C PRO A 199 9.61 -13.71 2.15
N SER A 200 9.83 -13.56 3.46
CA SER A 200 10.87 -14.26 4.21
C SER A 200 10.68 -15.78 4.25
N VAL A 201 9.50 -16.33 3.93
CA VAL A 201 9.32 -17.79 3.69
C VAL A 201 10.26 -18.27 2.60
N LEU A 202 10.56 -17.45 1.60
CA LEU A 202 11.46 -17.77 0.49
C LEU A 202 12.82 -17.08 0.61
N GLN A 203 13.21 -16.65 1.82
CA GLN A 203 14.44 -15.89 2.06
C GLN A 203 14.55 -14.59 1.24
N MET A 204 13.41 -13.94 1.01
CA MET A 204 13.34 -12.66 0.30
C MET A 204 12.99 -11.55 1.29
N GLU A 205 13.45 -10.33 1.01
CA GLU A 205 12.99 -9.14 1.73
C GLU A 205 11.69 -8.60 1.10
N SER A 206 11.54 -8.76 -0.22
CA SER A 206 10.35 -8.36 -0.97
C SER A 206 9.87 -9.44 -1.94
N TRP A 207 8.56 -9.51 -2.18
CA TRP A 207 7.98 -10.37 -3.22
C TRP A 207 8.46 -10.02 -4.64
N GLN A 208 9.01 -8.82 -4.85
CA GLN A 208 9.63 -8.43 -6.13
C GLN A 208 10.83 -9.32 -6.50
N GLU A 209 11.48 -9.93 -5.51
CA GLU A 209 12.64 -10.78 -5.73
C GLU A 209 12.25 -12.20 -6.17
N LEU A 210 10.95 -12.51 -6.25
CA LEU A 210 10.47 -13.86 -6.56
C LEU A 210 10.94 -14.37 -7.93
N ALA A 211 11.21 -13.48 -8.88
CA ALA A 211 11.76 -13.82 -10.20
C ALA A 211 13.28 -14.12 -10.19
N ASN A 212 14.00 -13.80 -9.10
CA ASN A 212 15.46 -13.92 -9.05
C ASN A 212 15.95 -15.37 -8.92
N PRO A 213 15.40 -16.22 -8.02
CA PRO A 213 15.88 -17.58 -7.86
C PRO A 213 15.45 -18.46 -9.04
N ARG A 214 16.41 -19.21 -9.60
CA ARG A 214 16.12 -20.21 -10.65
C ARG A 214 15.33 -21.42 -10.15
N ASP A 215 15.47 -21.76 -8.87
CA ASP A 215 14.82 -22.94 -8.27
C ASP A 215 14.48 -22.68 -6.80
N LEU A 216 13.20 -22.43 -6.53
CA LEU A 216 12.67 -22.20 -5.18
C LEU A 216 12.72 -23.47 -4.31
N THR A 217 12.77 -24.66 -4.92
CA THR A 217 12.78 -25.93 -4.18
C THR A 217 14.05 -26.08 -3.35
N LYS A 218 15.16 -25.53 -3.83
CA LYS A 218 16.46 -25.56 -3.13
C LYS A 218 16.42 -24.81 -1.80
N ILE A 219 15.63 -23.74 -1.71
CA ILE A 219 15.45 -22.95 -0.49
C ILE A 219 14.96 -23.87 0.64
N PHE A 220 13.93 -24.67 0.37
CA PHE A 220 13.35 -25.58 1.35
C PHE A 220 14.17 -26.85 1.61
N THR A 221 14.95 -27.33 0.63
CA THR A 221 15.61 -28.65 0.72
C THR A 221 17.07 -28.58 1.16
N GLN A 222 17.78 -27.48 0.88
CA GLN A 222 19.21 -27.36 1.17
C GLN A 222 19.51 -26.59 2.45
N ASN A 223 18.56 -25.78 2.94
CA ASN A 223 18.75 -25.00 4.14
C ASN A 223 18.17 -25.71 5.38
N LEU A 224 19.02 -25.91 6.39
CA LEU A 224 18.67 -26.51 7.68
C LEU A 224 17.68 -25.67 8.50
N GLU A 225 17.59 -24.35 8.27
CA GLU A 225 16.62 -23.46 8.94
C GLU A 225 15.17 -23.89 8.67
N TYR A 226 14.92 -24.55 7.54
CA TYR A 226 13.59 -25.02 7.14
C TYR A 226 13.21 -26.38 7.73
N THR A 227 14.03 -26.95 8.62
CA THR A 227 13.72 -28.26 9.23
C THR A 227 12.37 -28.26 9.95
N ALA A 228 12.07 -27.20 10.71
CA ALA A 228 10.79 -27.06 11.41
C ALA A 228 9.63 -26.87 10.41
N TRP A 229 9.80 -26.03 9.40
CA TRP A 229 8.82 -25.78 8.34
C TRP A 229 8.48 -27.06 7.56
N ASN A 230 9.49 -27.83 7.15
CA ASN A 230 9.30 -29.09 6.45
C ASN A 230 8.66 -30.14 7.36
N SER A 231 9.00 -30.14 8.65
CA SER A 231 8.34 -31.01 9.63
C SER A 231 6.85 -30.69 9.72
N LEU A 232 6.47 -29.40 9.78
CA LEU A 232 5.07 -28.96 9.73
C LEU A 232 4.39 -29.42 8.44
N ARG A 233 5.00 -29.20 7.27
CA ARG A 233 4.44 -29.62 5.97
C ARG A 233 4.20 -31.13 5.87
N ASN A 234 4.98 -31.94 6.57
CA ASN A 234 4.85 -33.40 6.59
C ASN A 234 3.80 -33.88 7.61
N THR A 235 3.22 -33.00 8.43
CA THR A 235 2.11 -33.36 9.32
C THR A 235 0.81 -33.54 8.57
N GLU A 236 -0.05 -34.40 9.09
CA GLU A 236 -1.36 -34.68 8.52
C GLU A 236 -2.32 -33.48 8.62
N ASP A 237 -2.18 -32.67 9.68
CA ASP A 237 -3.02 -31.50 9.94
C ASP A 237 -2.71 -30.33 9.00
N ALA A 238 -1.50 -30.27 8.44
CA ALA A 238 -1.08 -29.19 7.54
C ALA A 238 -1.92 -29.08 6.27
N ARG A 239 -2.67 -30.13 5.90
CA ARG A 239 -3.62 -30.09 4.77
C ARG A 239 -4.73 -29.03 4.95
N TYR A 240 -5.01 -28.63 6.19
CA TYR A 240 -6.00 -27.59 6.51
C TYR A 240 -5.41 -26.18 6.48
N VAL A 241 -4.11 -26.01 6.18
CA VAL A 241 -3.47 -24.69 6.13
C VAL A 241 -3.19 -24.31 4.68
N GLY A 242 -3.75 -23.18 4.24
CA GLY A 242 -3.47 -22.54 2.96
C GLY A 242 -2.73 -21.22 3.15
N LEU A 243 -1.61 -21.05 2.44
CA LEU A 243 -0.86 -19.80 2.42
C LEU A 243 -0.99 -19.15 1.04
N ALA A 244 -1.54 -17.94 1.01
CA ALA A 244 -1.72 -17.14 -0.19
C ALA A 244 -0.55 -16.14 -0.35
N MET A 245 -0.06 -16.03 -1.59
CA MET A 245 0.96 -15.08 -2.01
C MET A 245 0.81 -14.86 -3.52
N PRO A 246 1.22 -13.69 -4.06
CA PRO A 246 1.67 -12.46 -3.36
C PRO A 246 0.49 -11.60 -2.87
N ARG A 247 0.74 -10.43 -2.26
CA ARG A 247 -0.33 -9.47 -1.91
C ARG A 247 -0.92 -8.83 -3.17
N PHE A 248 -2.13 -8.28 -3.05
CA PHE A 248 -2.82 -7.56 -4.13
C PHE A 248 -3.10 -6.11 -3.75
N LEU A 249 -3.27 -5.24 -4.75
CA LEU A 249 -3.46 -3.82 -4.54
C LEU A 249 -4.87 -3.54 -3.99
N ALA A 250 -4.96 -2.91 -2.82
CA ALA A 250 -6.23 -2.68 -2.12
C ALA A 250 -6.99 -1.47 -2.66
N ARG A 251 -6.28 -0.45 -3.17
CA ARG A 251 -6.84 0.78 -3.72
C ARG A 251 -5.92 1.41 -4.76
N LEU A 252 -6.50 2.28 -5.60
CA LEU A 252 -5.70 3.19 -6.41
C LEU A 252 -5.09 4.29 -5.52
N PRO A 253 -3.88 4.77 -5.84
CA PRO A 253 -3.32 5.97 -5.25
C PRO A 253 -4.22 7.19 -5.49
N TYR A 254 -4.31 8.06 -4.48
CA TYR A 254 -5.03 9.32 -4.62
C TYR A 254 -4.30 10.27 -5.55
N GLY A 255 -5.06 10.99 -6.36
CA GLY A 255 -4.53 11.93 -7.33
C GLY A 255 -5.63 12.45 -8.24
N ALA A 256 -5.44 13.63 -8.81
CA ALA A 256 -6.48 14.31 -9.59
C ALA A 256 -6.97 13.51 -10.80
N LYS A 257 -6.12 12.63 -11.35
CA LYS A 257 -6.45 11.79 -12.52
C LYS A 257 -6.98 10.40 -12.16
N THR A 258 -6.65 9.90 -10.98
CA THR A 258 -6.87 8.50 -10.60
C THR A 258 -8.03 8.39 -9.62
N ASN A 259 -7.87 8.97 -8.44
CA ASN A 259 -8.82 8.92 -7.34
C ASN A 259 -8.81 10.28 -6.63
N PRO A 260 -9.58 11.26 -7.13
CA PRO A 260 -9.58 12.62 -6.61
C PRO A 260 -10.23 12.69 -5.22
N VAL A 261 -9.80 13.67 -4.43
CA VAL A 261 -10.33 13.98 -3.11
C VAL A 261 -11.06 15.32 -3.18
N ASP A 262 -12.27 15.41 -2.63
CA ASP A 262 -13.12 16.61 -2.76
C ASP A 262 -12.63 17.79 -1.90
N GLN A 263 -11.91 17.53 -0.82
CA GLN A 263 -11.57 18.52 0.20
C GLN A 263 -10.40 19.44 -0.19
N PHE A 264 -9.40 18.91 -0.89
CA PHE A 264 -8.22 19.64 -1.34
C PHE A 264 -7.50 18.87 -2.46
N ASP A 265 -6.63 19.54 -3.21
CA ASP A 265 -5.87 18.93 -4.29
C ASP A 265 -4.76 18.03 -3.73
N PHE A 266 -5.11 16.78 -3.42
CA PHE A 266 -4.20 15.77 -2.90
C PHE A 266 -3.54 14.95 -4.00
N GLU A 267 -2.22 14.87 -3.97
CA GLU A 267 -1.42 13.97 -4.82
C GLU A 267 -0.61 13.01 -3.93
N GLU A 268 -0.88 11.71 -4.08
CA GLU A 268 -0.16 10.67 -3.35
C GLU A 268 1.13 10.28 -4.08
N ASP A 269 2.27 10.47 -3.42
CA ASP A 269 3.58 10.17 -3.99
C ASP A 269 3.92 8.69 -3.82
N THR A 270 3.55 7.88 -4.81
CA THR A 270 3.86 6.44 -4.83
C THR A 270 5.20 6.11 -5.50
N ASN A 271 5.93 7.11 -5.99
CA ASN A 271 7.25 7.00 -6.62
C ASN A 271 7.42 5.82 -7.61
N GLY A 272 6.36 5.43 -8.34
CA GLY A 272 6.31 4.45 -9.45
C GLY A 272 6.90 3.05 -9.18
N SER A 273 8.22 3.01 -9.03
CA SER A 273 9.05 1.87 -8.70
C SER A 273 8.96 1.41 -7.24
N ASP A 274 8.68 2.30 -6.28
CA ASP A 274 8.65 1.90 -4.86
C ASP A 274 7.32 1.19 -4.51
N HIS A 275 7.38 -0.12 -4.29
CA HIS A 275 6.19 -0.90 -3.94
C HIS A 275 5.73 -0.63 -2.50
N SER A 276 6.59 -0.15 -1.60
CA SER A 276 6.20 0.06 -0.19
C SER A 276 5.12 1.12 -0.01
N ARG A 277 5.02 2.07 -0.94
CA ARG A 277 4.08 3.20 -0.86
C ARG A 277 2.67 2.88 -1.33
N TYR A 278 2.45 1.68 -1.88
CA TYR A 278 1.13 1.24 -2.30
C TYR A 278 0.39 0.55 -1.15
N GLY A 279 -0.93 0.75 -1.08
CA GLY A 279 -1.79 0.06 -0.11
C GLY A 279 -2.04 -1.39 -0.52
N TRP A 280 -1.21 -2.32 -0.07
CA TRP A 280 -1.34 -3.76 -0.35
C TRP A 280 -2.26 -4.46 0.64
N ALA A 281 -3.21 -5.26 0.15
CA ALA A 281 -4.04 -6.14 0.96
C ALA A 281 -3.58 -7.60 0.88
N ASN A 282 -3.82 -8.34 1.96
CA ASN A 282 -3.48 -9.75 2.06
C ASN A 282 -4.30 -10.61 1.10
N ALA A 283 -3.65 -11.42 0.27
CA ALA A 283 -4.32 -12.29 -0.70
C ALA A 283 -5.22 -13.37 -0.07
N ALA A 284 -5.10 -13.61 1.23
CA ALA A 284 -6.05 -14.44 1.96
C ALA A 284 -7.50 -13.93 1.82
N TYR A 285 -7.71 -12.60 1.76
CA TYR A 285 -9.03 -12.01 1.53
C TYR A 285 -9.57 -12.31 0.13
N ALA A 286 -8.73 -12.20 -0.91
CA ALA A 286 -9.13 -12.52 -2.28
C ALA A 286 -9.49 -14.01 -2.43
N MET A 287 -8.72 -14.90 -1.78
CA MET A 287 -9.06 -16.32 -1.71
C MET A 287 -10.37 -16.57 -0.96
N GLY A 288 -10.61 -15.83 0.14
CA GLY A 288 -11.88 -15.85 0.87
C GLY A 288 -13.08 -15.45 0.00
N VAL A 289 -12.93 -14.41 -0.84
CA VAL A 289 -13.95 -14.01 -1.83
C VAL A 289 -14.25 -15.15 -2.80
N ASN A 290 -13.22 -15.83 -3.33
CA ASN A 290 -13.41 -16.96 -4.23
C ASN A 290 -14.15 -18.13 -3.55
N ILE A 291 -13.82 -18.46 -2.30
CA ILE A 291 -14.50 -19.48 -1.50
C ILE A 291 -15.98 -19.12 -1.33
N ASN A 292 -16.26 -17.88 -0.90
CA ASN A 292 -17.62 -17.38 -0.70
C ASN A 292 -18.43 -17.40 -2.01
N ARG A 293 -17.82 -16.95 -3.11
CA ARG A 293 -18.45 -16.95 -4.45
C ARG A 293 -18.80 -18.36 -4.90
N SER A 294 -17.87 -19.30 -4.73
CA SER A 294 -18.08 -20.72 -5.08
C SER A 294 -19.26 -21.30 -4.30
N PHE A 295 -19.29 -21.08 -2.98
CA PHE A 295 -20.39 -21.52 -2.14
C PHE A 295 -21.72 -20.87 -2.54
N LYS A 296 -21.73 -19.56 -2.80
CA LYS A 296 -22.94 -18.84 -3.21
C LYS A 296 -23.52 -19.37 -4.52
N GLN A 297 -22.68 -19.64 -5.50
CA GLN A 297 -23.11 -20.06 -6.84
C GLN A 297 -23.49 -21.55 -6.91
N TYR A 298 -22.78 -22.41 -6.19
CA TYR A 298 -22.89 -23.86 -6.36
C TYR A 298 -23.32 -24.62 -5.10
N GLY A 299 -23.33 -23.97 -3.93
CA GLY A 299 -23.52 -24.60 -2.62
C GLY A 299 -22.29 -25.35 -2.10
N TRP A 300 -21.18 -25.32 -2.84
CA TRP A 300 -19.93 -26.03 -2.54
C TRP A 300 -18.71 -25.17 -2.87
N CYS A 301 -17.61 -25.34 -2.13
CA CYS A 301 -16.38 -24.58 -2.32
C CYS A 301 -15.37 -25.27 -3.26
N SER A 302 -15.83 -26.01 -4.27
CA SER A 302 -14.95 -26.80 -5.15
C SER A 302 -14.30 -25.98 -6.27
N LEU A 303 -14.97 -24.92 -6.73
CA LEU A 303 -14.53 -24.07 -7.84
C LEU A 303 -13.93 -22.77 -7.29
N ILE A 304 -12.71 -22.86 -6.78
CA ILE A 304 -11.97 -21.78 -6.09
C ILE A 304 -10.58 -21.53 -6.70
N ARG A 305 -10.28 -22.17 -7.84
CA ARG A 305 -8.96 -22.15 -8.48
C ARG A 305 -9.10 -22.20 -10.00
N GLY A 306 -8.09 -21.72 -10.71
CA GLY A 306 -8.06 -21.71 -12.18
C GLY A 306 -8.82 -20.52 -12.78
N VAL A 307 -8.31 -20.02 -13.90
CA VAL A 307 -8.77 -18.77 -14.55
C VAL A 307 -10.23 -18.86 -15.01
N GLU A 308 -10.64 -20.02 -15.53
CA GLU A 308 -12.03 -20.24 -15.97
C GLU A 308 -12.81 -21.12 -14.99
N SER A 309 -12.24 -21.44 -13.83
CA SER A 309 -12.78 -22.42 -12.88
C SER A 309 -13.05 -21.83 -11.48
N GLY A 310 -13.34 -20.52 -11.44
CA GLY A 310 -13.76 -19.82 -10.23
C GLY A 310 -12.62 -19.26 -9.36
N GLY A 311 -11.36 -19.36 -9.80
CA GLY A 311 -10.20 -18.82 -9.09
C GLY A 311 -9.82 -17.39 -9.46
N THR A 312 -10.53 -16.75 -10.40
CA THR A 312 -10.19 -15.41 -10.88
C THR A 312 -10.56 -14.34 -9.86
N VAL A 313 -9.63 -13.42 -9.65
CA VAL A 313 -9.81 -12.22 -8.84
C VAL A 313 -10.02 -11.06 -9.80
N ASP A 314 -11.28 -10.70 -10.01
CA ASP A 314 -11.67 -9.64 -10.94
C ASP A 314 -11.54 -8.25 -10.31
N ASN A 315 -11.53 -7.22 -11.17
CA ASN A 315 -11.60 -5.81 -10.79
C ASN A 315 -10.48 -5.34 -9.83
N LEU A 316 -9.28 -5.89 -9.99
CA LEU A 316 -8.13 -5.39 -9.25
C LEU A 316 -7.77 -3.96 -9.71
N PRO A 317 -7.38 -3.06 -8.78
CA PRO A 317 -6.93 -1.73 -9.12
C PRO A 317 -5.69 -1.75 -10.03
N CYS A 318 -5.72 -1.00 -11.13
CA CYS A 318 -4.60 -0.83 -12.05
C CYS A 318 -4.14 0.63 -12.06
N HIS A 319 -2.97 0.91 -11.48
CA HIS A 319 -2.39 2.25 -11.49
C HIS A 319 -1.46 2.41 -12.70
N THR A 320 -1.69 3.44 -13.52
CA THR A 320 -0.82 3.77 -14.66
C THR A 320 0.00 5.01 -14.36
N PHE A 321 1.30 4.98 -14.62
CA PHE A 321 2.22 6.09 -14.36
C PHE A 321 3.17 6.32 -15.55
N PRO A 322 3.61 7.57 -15.78
CA PRO A 322 4.61 7.86 -16.81
C PRO A 322 5.98 7.32 -16.38
N THR A 323 6.74 6.77 -17.32
CA THR A 323 8.12 6.30 -17.11
C THR A 323 9.14 7.33 -17.58
N ASP A 324 10.38 7.20 -17.08
CA ASP A 324 11.51 8.05 -17.46
C ASP A 324 11.83 7.98 -18.97
N ASP A 325 11.52 6.85 -19.60
CA ASP A 325 11.68 6.63 -21.05
C ASP A 325 10.57 7.31 -21.89
N GLY A 326 9.66 8.06 -21.25
CA GLY A 326 8.54 8.76 -21.89
C GLY A 326 7.35 7.86 -22.25
N GLY A 327 7.35 6.62 -21.75
CA GLY A 327 6.25 5.68 -21.87
C GLY A 327 5.20 5.84 -20.78
N ILE A 328 4.11 5.08 -20.90
CA ILE A 328 3.15 4.86 -19.81
C ILE A 328 3.27 3.40 -19.43
N ASP A 329 3.56 3.14 -18.16
CA ASP A 329 3.60 1.80 -17.61
C ASP A 329 2.44 1.57 -16.63
N MET A 330 2.10 0.31 -16.42
CA MET A 330 1.04 -0.10 -15.52
C MET A 330 1.65 -0.87 -14.35
N LYS A 331 1.36 -0.41 -13.14
CA LYS A 331 1.69 -1.16 -11.93
C LYS A 331 0.91 -2.47 -11.93
N CYS A 332 1.63 -3.58 -11.75
CA CYS A 332 1.00 -4.87 -11.57
C CYS A 332 0.07 -4.83 -10.35
N PRO A 333 -1.19 -5.29 -10.46
CA PRO A 333 -2.12 -5.30 -9.34
C PRO A 333 -1.75 -6.31 -8.24
N THR A 334 -0.84 -7.24 -8.53
CA THR A 334 -0.13 -8.07 -7.56
C THR A 334 1.30 -7.54 -7.41
N GLU A 335 1.96 -7.81 -6.28
CA GLU A 335 3.32 -7.26 -6.05
C GLU A 335 4.36 -7.68 -7.09
N ILE A 336 4.11 -8.82 -7.74
CA ILE A 336 4.89 -9.33 -8.86
C ILE A 336 3.95 -10.02 -9.86
N ALA A 337 4.37 -10.08 -11.12
CA ALA A 337 3.67 -10.73 -12.23
C ALA A 337 3.89 -12.25 -12.30
#